data_AF-A0A7S1GZB2-F1
#
_entry.id   AF-A0A7S1GZB2-F1
#
_cell.length_a   1.000
_cell.length_b   1.000
_cell.length_c   1.000
_cell.angle_alpha   90.00
_cell.angle_beta   90.00
_cell.angle_gamma   90.00
#
_symmetry.space_group_name_H-M   'P 1'
#
loop_
_entity.id
_entity.type
_entity.pdbx_description
1 polymer ?
#
loop_
_entity_poly.entity_id
_entity_poly.type
_entity_poly.pdbx_seq_one_letter_code
_entity_poly.pdbx_strand_id
1 'polypeptide(L)'
;QNLDAQSILDQADTLAFPDSVVNYLKGDIGIPPGGFPEPLRSKVLEGRGLTPVEGRPGASLKDYDFDKQEEALKSKYGEKNIASKDLLSYALYPQVFEEWKDFEK
;
A
#
# COMPACT_ATOMS: atom_id res chain seq x y z
N GLN A 1 -10.28 -24.54 -6.42
CA GLN A 1 -9.03 -25.31 -6.22
C GLN A 1 -9.17 -26.04 -4.90
N ASN A 2 -8.78 -27.32 -4.83
CA ASN A 2 -8.85 -28.11 -3.59
C ASN A 2 -7.43 -28.17 -3.02
N LEU A 3 -7.05 -27.13 -2.28
CA LEU A 3 -5.71 -26.96 -1.71
C LEU A 3 -5.77 -27.25 -0.21
N ASP A 4 -4.78 -28.01 0.27
CA ASP A 4 -4.54 -28.25 1.69
C ASP A 4 -3.29 -27.48 2.17
N ALA A 5 -3.03 -27.46 3.48
CA ALA A 5 -1.92 -26.70 4.04
C ALA A 5 -0.56 -27.16 3.50
N GLN A 6 -0.39 -28.46 3.25
CA GLN A 6 0.87 -29.03 2.78
C GLN A 6 1.13 -28.65 1.32
N SER A 7 0.14 -28.78 0.44
CA SER A 7 0.26 -28.39 -0.97
C SER A 7 0.52 -26.89 -1.14
N ILE A 8 -0.05 -26.04 -0.28
CA ILE A 8 0.24 -24.60 -0.26
C ILE A 8 1.71 -24.34 0.08
N LEU A 9 2.28 -25.05 1.06
CA LEU A 9 3.68 -24.89 1.45
C LEU A 9 4.64 -25.41 0.37
N ASP A 10 4.27 -26.51 -0.29
CA ASP A 10 5.10 -27.15 -1.31
C ASP A 10 5.16 -26.29 -2.57
N GLN A 11 4.04 -25.68 -2.97
CA GLN A 11 3.88 -24.87 -4.19
C GLN A 11 3.90 -23.36 -3.92
N ALA A 12 4.39 -22.92 -2.76
CA ALA A 12 4.33 -21.52 -2.35
C ALA A 12 5.07 -20.55 -3.29
N ASP A 13 6.05 -21.05 -4.03
CA ASP A 13 6.84 -20.35 -5.04
C ASP A 13 6.07 -20.10 -6.35
N THR A 14 5.18 -21.02 -6.73
CA THR A 14 4.46 -21.01 -8.02
C THR A 14 3.00 -20.60 -7.90
N LEU A 15 2.40 -20.77 -6.71
CA LEU A 15 0.99 -20.50 -6.49
C LEU A 15 0.68 -18.99 -6.58
N ALA A 16 -0.40 -18.66 -7.27
CA ALA A 16 -0.92 -17.30 -7.35
C ALA A 16 -1.68 -16.92 -6.06
N PHE A 17 -0.97 -16.44 -5.05
CA PHE A 17 -1.55 -15.82 -3.88
C PHE A 17 -2.20 -14.47 -4.21
N PRO A 18 -3.30 -14.11 -3.54
CA PRO A 18 -3.84 -12.74 -3.60
C PRO A 18 -2.80 -11.72 -3.13
N ASP A 19 -2.80 -10.53 -3.75
CA ASP A 19 -1.85 -9.46 -3.43
C ASP A 19 -1.90 -9.05 -1.95
N SER A 20 -3.09 -9.08 -1.33
CA SER A 20 -3.24 -8.79 0.10
C SER A 20 -2.45 -9.75 1.00
N VAL A 21 -2.37 -11.04 0.63
CA VAL A 21 -1.60 -12.05 1.37
C VAL A 21 -0.10 -11.85 1.14
N VAL A 22 0.30 -11.53 -0.09
CA VAL A 22 1.69 -11.25 -0.43
C VAL A 22 2.17 -10.00 0.32
N ASN A 23 1.40 -8.92 0.32
CA ASN A 23 1.71 -7.68 1.04
C ASN A 23 1.79 -7.90 2.56
N TYR A 24 0.92 -8.76 3.10
CA TYR A 24 1.00 -9.18 4.50
C TYR A 24 2.31 -9.92 4.79
N LEU A 25 2.65 -10.95 4.00
CA LEU A 25 3.89 -11.74 4.18
C LEU A 25 5.17 -10.91 3.93
N LYS A 26 5.08 -9.91 3.06
CA LYS A 26 6.15 -8.93 2.83
C LYS A 26 6.39 -8.07 4.06
N GLY A 27 5.34 -7.80 4.86
CA GLY A 27 5.40 -6.96 6.05
C GLY A 27 4.93 -5.53 5.83
N ASP A 28 4.25 -5.24 4.71
CA ASP A 28 3.78 -3.88 4.38
C ASP A 28 2.76 -3.33 5.39
N ILE A 29 2.09 -4.22 6.12
CA ILE A 29 1.09 -3.90 7.16
C ILE A 29 1.69 -4.10 8.58
N GLY A 30 3.01 -4.35 8.66
CA GLY A 30 3.73 -4.64 9.88
C GLY A 30 4.00 -6.13 10.08
N ILE A 31 4.65 -6.45 11.21
CA ILE A 31 5.12 -7.80 11.53
C ILE A 31 4.31 -8.32 12.74
N PRO A 32 3.68 -9.51 12.65
CA PRO A 32 2.91 -10.06 13.76
C PRO A 32 3.82 -10.46 14.94
N PRO A 33 3.28 -10.51 16.16
CA PRO A 33 4.02 -11.02 17.31
C PRO A 33 4.35 -12.50 17.10
N GLY A 34 5.65 -12.84 17.11
CA GLY A 34 6.14 -14.19 16.79
C GLY A 34 6.63 -14.36 15.34
N GLY A 35 6.54 -13.32 14.51
CA GLY A 35 7.03 -13.34 13.14
C GLY A 35 6.14 -14.12 12.18
N PHE A 36 6.65 -14.34 10.96
CA PHE A 36 5.93 -15.06 9.92
C PHE A 36 6.33 -16.53 9.89
N PRO A 37 5.43 -17.42 9.43
CA PRO A 37 5.76 -18.83 9.27
C PRO A 37 6.80 -19.02 8.16
N GLU A 38 7.97 -19.52 8.53
CA GLU A 38 8.99 -19.99 7.61
C GLU A 38 8.86 -21.51 7.43
N PRO A 39 9.06 -22.08 6.23
CA PRO A 39 9.61 -21.43 5.02
C PRO A 39 8.56 -20.81 4.09
N LEU A 40 7.29 -20.73 4.51
CA LEU A 40 6.19 -20.25 3.65
C LEU A 40 6.47 -18.83 3.14
N ARG A 41 6.81 -17.91 4.04
CA ARG A 41 7.09 -16.51 3.67
C ARG A 41 8.24 -16.41 2.68
N SER A 42 9.38 -17.04 2.97
CA SER A 42 10.54 -17.00 2.09
C SER A 42 10.20 -17.50 0.68
N LYS A 43 9.51 -18.64 0.56
CA LYS A 43 9.09 -19.17 -0.75
C LYS A 43 8.15 -18.23 -1.52
N VAL A 44 7.17 -17.64 -0.83
CA VAL A 44 6.20 -16.72 -1.47
C VAL A 44 6.90 -15.46 -2.00
N LEU A 45 7.88 -14.94 -1.26
CA LEU A 45 8.62 -13.73 -1.62
C LEU A 45 9.67 -14.00 -2.70
N GLU A 46 10.44 -15.09 -2.58
CA GLU A 46 11.45 -15.51 -3.57
C GLU A 46 10.80 -15.82 -4.93
N GLY A 47 9.68 -16.55 -4.94
CA GLY A 47 8.92 -16.82 -6.16
C GLY A 47 8.42 -15.58 -6.89
N ARG A 48 8.38 -14.43 -6.20
CA ARG A 48 7.95 -13.12 -6.75
C ARG A 48 9.09 -12.10 -6.85
N GLY A 49 10.32 -12.45 -6.45
CA GLY A 49 11.45 -11.53 -6.41
C GLY A 49 11.25 -10.34 -5.46
N LEU A 50 10.47 -10.52 -4.39
CA LEU A 50 10.15 -9.45 -3.43
C LEU A 50 11.06 -9.52 -2.21
N THR A 51 11.46 -8.35 -1.69
CA THR A 51 12.25 -8.26 -0.46
C THR A 51 11.34 -7.99 0.75
N PRO A 52 11.55 -8.69 1.87
CA PRO A 52 10.98 -8.36 3.17
C PRO A 52 11.10 -6.88 3.56
N VAL A 53 10.04 -6.33 4.16
CA VAL A 53 10.12 -5.09 4.93
C VAL A 53 10.60 -5.41 6.34
N GLU A 54 11.61 -4.67 6.80
CA GLU A 54 12.13 -4.75 8.16
C GLU A 54 11.62 -3.57 9.00
N GLY A 55 11.08 -3.87 10.18
CA GLY A 55 10.60 -2.84 11.11
C GLY A 55 9.27 -2.19 10.71
N ARG A 56 9.15 -0.88 10.97
CA ARG A 56 7.91 -0.12 10.73
C ARG A 56 7.85 0.31 9.26
N PRO A 57 6.83 -0.10 8.48
CA PRO A 57 6.74 0.22 7.04
C PRO A 57 6.76 1.73 6.75
N GLY A 58 6.13 2.51 7.63
CA GLY A 58 6.12 3.98 7.52
C GLY A 58 7.44 4.67 7.86
N ALA A 59 8.48 3.95 8.29
CA ALA A 59 9.77 4.56 8.61
C ALA A 59 10.62 4.85 7.37
N SER A 60 10.42 4.12 6.28
CA SER A 60 11.13 4.32 5.00
C SER A 60 10.38 5.25 4.03
N LEU A 61 9.15 5.67 4.37
CA LEU A 61 8.38 6.59 3.55
C LEU A 61 8.97 7.99 3.63
N LYS A 62 8.99 8.69 2.50
CA LYS A 62 9.39 10.10 2.46
C LYS A 62 8.31 10.97 3.08
N ASP A 63 8.74 12.08 3.65
CA ASP A 63 7.83 13.11 4.14
C ASP A 63 6.94 13.62 3.00
N TYR A 64 5.67 13.83 3.32
CA TYR A 64 4.70 14.37 2.37
C TYR A 64 4.87 15.88 2.28
N ASP A 65 5.03 16.39 1.06
CA ASP A 65 5.22 17.82 0.79
C ASP A 65 3.86 18.52 0.69
N PHE A 66 3.37 19.02 1.82
CA PHE A 66 2.05 19.66 1.89
C PHE A 66 2.00 20.97 1.09
N ASP A 67 3.06 21.77 1.14
CA ASP A 67 3.10 23.09 0.49
C ASP A 67 3.00 22.93 -1.03
N LYS A 68 3.79 22.02 -1.60
CA LYS A 68 3.76 21.73 -3.04
C LYS A 68 2.39 21.25 -3.50
N GLN A 69 1.73 20.40 -2.71
CA GLN A 69 0.44 19.82 -3.10
C GLN A 69 -0.69 20.83 -2.94
N GLU A 70 -0.61 21.72 -1.95
CA GLU A 70 -1.56 22.82 -1.80
C GLU A 70 -1.49 23.78 -3.00
N GLU A 71 -0.28 24.17 -3.42
CA GLU A 71 -0.08 25.00 -4.62
C GLU A 71 -0.63 24.34 -5.89
N ALA A 72 -0.37 23.04 -6.08
CA ALA A 72 -0.86 22.28 -7.23
C ALA A 72 -2.39 22.23 -7.28
N LEU A 73 -3.05 21.96 -6.14
CA LEU A 73 -4.51 21.91 -6.04
C LEU A 73 -5.14 23.28 -6.28
N LYS A 74 -4.57 24.35 -5.68
CA LYS A 74 -5.04 25.72 -5.90
C LYS A 74 -4.89 26.14 -7.36
N SER A 75 -3.84 25.72 -8.04
CA SER A 75 -3.67 25.97 -9.47
C SER A 75 -4.69 25.21 -10.33
N LYS A 76 -5.10 23.99 -9.95
CA LYS A 76 -6.04 23.16 -10.72
C LYS A 76 -7.52 23.52 -10.49
N TYR A 77 -7.86 23.93 -9.27
CA TYR A 77 -9.25 24.12 -8.84
C TYR A 77 -9.60 25.56 -8.42
N GLY A 78 -8.60 26.44 -8.29
CA GLY A 78 -8.74 27.83 -7.86
C GLY A 78 -8.57 28.00 -6.34
N GLU A 79 -7.87 29.07 -5.92
CA GLU A 79 -7.49 29.30 -4.52
C GLU A 79 -8.67 29.32 -3.54
N LYS A 80 -9.82 29.87 -3.95
CA LYS A 80 -11.02 29.98 -3.10
C LYS A 80 -11.77 28.66 -2.93
N ASN A 81 -11.46 27.65 -3.75
CA ASN A 81 -12.17 26.37 -3.80
C ASN A 81 -11.41 25.24 -3.08
N ILE A 82 -10.24 25.54 -2.52
CA ILE A 82 -9.39 24.59 -1.80
C ILE A 82 -9.18 25.09 -0.37
N ALA A 83 -9.68 24.33 0.60
CA ALA A 83 -9.44 24.53 2.02
C ALA A 83 -8.40 23.52 2.55
N SER A 84 -7.87 23.73 3.76
CA SER A 84 -6.88 22.83 4.35
C SER A 84 -7.37 21.38 4.53
N LYS A 85 -8.68 21.17 4.71
CA LYS A 85 -9.30 19.83 4.77
C LYS A 85 -9.27 19.10 3.43
N ASP A 86 -9.25 19.85 2.32
CA ASP A 86 -9.22 19.31 0.97
C ASP A 86 -7.81 18.77 0.67
N LEU A 87 -6.78 19.47 1.16
CA LEU A 87 -5.40 18.98 1.11
C LEU A 87 -5.23 17.64 1.85
N LEU A 88 -5.85 17.48 3.02
CA LEU A 88 -5.85 16.22 3.76
C LEU A 88 -6.62 15.11 3.01
N SER A 89 -7.76 15.45 2.44
CA SER A 89 -8.57 14.53 1.64
C SER A 89 -7.77 14.05 0.42
N TYR A 90 -7.06 14.96 -0.25
CA TYR A 90 -6.17 14.66 -1.36
C TYR A 90 -4.96 13.82 -0.95
N ALA A 91 -4.32 14.13 0.18
CA ALA A 91 -3.17 13.37 0.67
C ALA A 91 -3.53 11.91 0.99
N LEU A 92 -4.77 11.65 1.42
CA LEU A 92 -5.26 10.31 1.75
C LEU A 92 -5.82 9.58 0.52
N TYR A 93 -6.60 10.28 -0.31
CA TYR A 93 -7.34 9.71 -1.44
C TYR A 93 -7.28 10.62 -2.67
N PRO A 94 -6.11 10.76 -3.34
CA PRO A 94 -5.91 11.76 -4.38
C PRO A 94 -6.85 11.57 -5.56
N GLN A 95 -7.00 10.33 -6.03
CA GLN A 95 -7.88 10.00 -7.15
C GLN A 95 -9.35 10.30 -6.84
N VAL A 96 -9.85 9.83 -5.69
CA VAL A 96 -11.26 10.04 -5.29
C VAL A 96 -11.55 11.53 -5.10
N PHE A 97 -10.60 12.27 -4.54
CA PHE A 97 -10.73 13.71 -4.38
C PHE A 97 -10.79 14.43 -5.74
N GLU A 98 -9.92 14.07 -6.68
CA GLU A 98 -9.93 14.66 -8.02
C GLU A 98 -11.24 14.35 -8.75
N GLU A 99 -11.70 13.10 -8.72
CA GLU A 99 -12.99 12.70 -9.31
C GLU A 99 -14.17 13.47 -8.69
N TRP A 100 -14.17 13.63 -7.36
CA TRP A 100 -15.21 14.41 -6.67
C TRP A 100 -15.16 15.90 -7.03
N LYS A 101 -13.97 16.50 -7.08
CA LYS A 101 -13.81 17.92 -7.47
C LYS A 101 -14.13 18.19 -8.93
N ASP A 102 -13.84 17.24 -9.81
CA ASP A 102 -14.19 17.33 -11.23
C ASP A 102 -15.70 17.17 -11.44
N PHE A 103 -16.40 16.43 -10.57
CA PHE A 103 -17.86 16.35 -10.54
C PHE A 103 -18.55 17.60 -9.95
N GLU A 104 -17.92 18.28 -8.99
CA GLU A 104 -18.44 19.52 -8.38
C GLU A 104 -18.37 20.74 -9.32
N LYS A 105 -17.44 20.72 -10.28
CA LYS A 105 -17.27 21.77 -11.32
C LYS A 105 -18.46 21.84 -12.28
#